data_AF-A0A412B3Z1-F1
#
_entry.id   AF-A0A412B3Z1-F1
#
_cell.length_a   1.000
_cell.length_b   1.000
_cell.length_c   1.000
_cell.angle_alpha   90.00
_cell.angle_beta   90.00
_cell.angle_gamma   90.00
#
_symmetry.space_group_name_H-M   'P 1'
#
loop_
_entity.id
_entity.type
_entity.pdbx_description
1 polymer ?
#
loop_
_entity_poly.entity_id
_entity_poly.type
_entity_poly.pdbx_seq_one_letter_code
_entity_poly.pdbx_strand_id
1 'polypeptide(L)'
;MELIEQKFMKSIVIIGCYFGTLRKDTAMFLRSIQANPTIDWLFFSDCDWGKVPDNVKIVNMSFEKLKELVQSHFDFQISLEAPYKLCDFRPAYGDIFKDYAEKYDFWGHCDFDMIFGNLRKFFNEDKLEKYDRIYYQGHLSIYRNIEKICKLYQSDKGPQYYKDVFTTSISCVFDEVDGMYPIFVKENVPIYSEVQCIDVYPYLDVMFHTRREFAISKQFPVNYSKQVFGYEDGGVYKWFMKDGTVEKEEFAYIHFSHKIFDAIDADNYFFTSNGLIPATGKTIPFQNYRKGIDEFRMNFAEFNFRLRRKLKKIKQKRLESRNNR
;
A
#
# COMPACT_ATOMS: atom_id res chain seq x y z
N MET A 1 26.63 32.29 13.74
CA MET A 1 26.33 31.06 14.49
C MET A 1 25.04 30.49 13.92
N GLU A 2 25.14 29.68 12.88
CA GLU A 2 24.03 28.80 12.49
C GLU A 2 23.96 27.69 13.54
N LEU A 3 22.91 27.71 14.35
CA LEU A 3 22.51 26.54 15.11
C LEU A 3 22.13 25.48 14.07
N ILE A 4 23.03 24.52 13.83
CA ILE A 4 22.68 23.29 13.14
C ILE A 4 21.69 22.59 14.06
N GLU A 5 20.39 22.71 13.79
CA GLU A 5 19.38 21.86 14.40
C GLU A 5 19.77 20.41 14.08
N GLN A 6 20.18 19.66 15.11
CA GLN A 6 20.23 18.21 15.02
C GLN A 6 18.80 17.72 14.84
N LYS A 7 18.38 17.54 13.59
CA LYS A 7 17.09 16.96 13.25
C LYS A 7 17.12 15.49 13.67
N PHE A 8 16.55 15.18 14.83
CA PHE A 8 16.39 13.80 15.29
C PHE A 8 15.55 13.04 14.28
N MET A 9 15.98 11.83 13.91
CA MET A 9 15.28 10.99 12.95
C MET A 9 13.89 10.64 13.47
N LYS A 10 12.84 11.04 12.75
CA LYS A 10 11.46 10.77 13.15
C LYS A 10 11.18 9.27 13.18
N SER A 11 10.58 8.81 14.27
CA SER A 11 10.19 7.42 14.47
C SER A 11 8.92 7.08 13.67
N ILE A 12 8.92 5.91 13.02
CA ILE A 12 7.82 5.46 12.15
C ILE A 12 7.44 4.04 12.55
N VAL A 13 6.14 3.79 12.69
CA VAL A 13 5.57 2.43 12.75
C VAL A 13 4.62 2.18 11.58
N ILE A 14 4.76 1.05 10.88
CA ILE A 14 3.80 0.63 9.85
C ILE A 14 2.94 -0.51 10.40
N ILE A 15 1.63 -0.30 10.41
CA ILE A 15 0.65 -1.20 11.00
C ILE A 15 -0.04 -2.02 9.91
N GLY A 16 -0.02 -3.34 10.06
CA GLY A 16 -0.65 -4.27 9.13
C GLY A 16 -1.55 -5.27 9.85
N CYS A 17 -2.63 -5.68 9.21
CA CYS A 17 -3.54 -6.69 9.72
C CYS A 17 -3.68 -7.80 8.68
N TYR A 18 -3.27 -9.03 9.00
CA TYR A 18 -3.24 -10.15 8.07
C TYR A 18 -3.74 -11.42 8.74
N PHE A 19 -4.78 -12.03 8.17
CA PHE A 19 -5.40 -13.22 8.73
C PHE A 19 -5.60 -14.29 7.67
N GLY A 20 -5.45 -15.55 8.08
CA GLY A 20 -5.63 -16.71 7.20
C GLY A 20 -4.31 -17.37 6.79
N THR A 21 -4.07 -17.49 5.49
CA THR A 21 -2.91 -18.23 4.96
C THR A 21 -1.86 -17.26 4.46
N LEU A 22 -0.61 -17.37 4.96
CA LEU A 22 0.50 -16.57 4.45
C LEU A 22 0.73 -16.78 2.96
N ARG A 23 1.18 -15.72 2.29
CA ARG A 23 1.53 -15.76 0.87
C ARG A 23 2.84 -16.53 0.68
N LYS A 24 3.01 -17.11 -0.50
CA LYS A 24 4.25 -17.82 -0.87
C LYS A 24 5.49 -16.91 -0.90
N ASP A 25 5.28 -15.62 -1.17
CA ASP A 25 6.32 -14.59 -1.26
C ASP A 25 6.58 -13.85 0.07
N THR A 26 5.96 -14.29 1.18
CA THR A 26 6.11 -13.67 2.51
C THR A 26 7.57 -13.56 2.95
N ALA A 27 8.41 -14.55 2.61
CA ALA A 27 9.83 -14.50 2.94
C ALA A 27 10.55 -13.30 2.28
N MET A 28 10.17 -12.95 1.05
CA MET A 28 10.73 -11.81 0.33
C MET A 28 10.20 -10.48 0.91
N PHE A 29 8.91 -10.44 1.26
CA PHE A 29 8.30 -9.31 1.97
C PHE A 29 9.06 -9.00 3.27
N LEU A 30 9.25 -10.00 4.14
CA LEU A 30 10.00 -9.86 5.39
C LEU A 30 11.47 -9.46 5.18
N ARG A 31 12.14 -10.02 4.16
CA ARG A 31 13.52 -9.63 3.80
C ARG A 31 13.60 -8.15 3.42
N SER A 32 12.63 -7.64 2.66
CA SER A 32 12.57 -6.22 2.29
C SER A 32 12.28 -5.29 3.48
N ILE A 33 11.50 -5.77 4.46
CA ILE A 33 11.28 -5.08 5.74
C ILE A 33 12.55 -5.02 6.57
N GLN A 34 13.30 -6.13 6.64
CA GLN A 34 14.56 -6.21 7.38
C GLN A 34 15.59 -5.18 6.87
N ALA A 35 15.56 -4.87 5.57
CA ALA A 35 16.42 -3.85 4.96
C ALA A 35 16.07 -2.41 5.39
N ASN A 36 15.00 -2.21 6.16
CA ASN A 36 14.53 -0.92 6.69
C ASN A 36 14.56 -0.88 8.24
N PRO A 37 15.73 -1.04 8.89
CA PRO A 37 15.83 -1.27 10.35
C PRO A 37 15.44 -0.06 11.23
N THR A 38 15.20 1.10 10.62
CA THR A 38 14.79 2.34 11.32
C THR A 38 13.28 2.57 11.30
N ILE A 39 12.53 1.65 10.71
CA ILE A 39 11.07 1.67 10.64
C ILE A 39 10.60 0.40 11.33
N ASP A 40 9.75 0.58 12.34
CA ASP A 40 9.14 -0.53 13.07
C ASP A 40 7.87 -0.98 12.35
N TRP A 41 7.56 -2.27 12.44
CA TRP A 41 6.40 -2.88 11.82
C TRP A 41 5.60 -3.61 12.87
N LEU A 42 4.30 -3.35 12.90
CA LEU A 42 3.37 -3.93 13.86
C LEU A 42 2.28 -4.68 13.11
N PHE A 43 2.31 -6.01 13.19
CA PHE A 43 1.34 -6.86 12.51
C PHE A 43 0.41 -7.57 13.47
N PHE A 44 -0.89 -7.42 13.25
CA PHE A 44 -1.94 -8.19 13.91
C PHE A 44 -2.29 -9.40 13.05
N SER A 45 -2.14 -10.61 13.59
CA SER A 45 -2.29 -11.83 12.78
C SER A 45 -2.54 -13.09 13.61
N ASP A 46 -3.21 -14.06 13.00
CA ASP A 46 -3.37 -15.43 13.50
C ASP A 46 -2.43 -16.44 12.83
N CYS A 47 -1.61 -15.98 11.88
CA CYS A 47 -0.70 -16.83 11.11
C CYS A 47 0.55 -17.20 11.90
N ASP A 48 1.18 -18.32 11.53
CA ASP A 48 2.56 -18.63 11.92
C ASP A 48 3.54 -17.94 10.95
N TRP A 49 4.11 -16.82 11.38
CA TRP A 49 5.09 -16.05 10.62
C TRP A 49 6.51 -16.63 10.68
N GLY A 50 6.74 -17.67 11.48
CA GLY A 50 8.07 -18.20 11.76
C GLY A 50 8.99 -17.12 12.36
N LYS A 51 10.24 -17.08 11.90
CA LYS A 51 11.20 -16.05 12.31
C LYS A 51 10.95 -14.75 11.53
N VAL A 52 10.65 -13.69 12.27
CA VAL A 52 10.51 -12.33 11.73
C VAL A 52 11.75 -11.47 12.02
N PRO A 53 12.00 -10.40 11.25
CA PRO A 53 13.04 -9.42 11.53
C PRO A 53 12.88 -8.72 12.88
N ASP A 54 13.97 -8.18 13.44
CA ASP A 54 13.96 -7.51 14.76
C ASP A 54 13.06 -6.26 14.80
N ASN A 55 12.91 -5.58 13.65
CA ASN A 55 12.01 -4.44 13.49
C ASN A 55 10.55 -4.84 13.19
N VAL A 56 10.18 -6.11 13.36
CA VAL A 56 8.82 -6.62 13.17
C VAL A 56 8.29 -7.20 14.48
N LYS A 57 7.15 -6.68 14.93
CA LYS A 57 6.37 -7.22 16.04
C LYS A 57 5.08 -7.84 15.54
N ILE A 58 4.90 -9.13 15.77
CA ILE A 58 3.63 -9.82 15.55
C ILE A 58 2.82 -9.81 16.85
N VAL A 59 1.64 -9.20 16.83
CA VAL A 59 0.63 -9.35 17.89
C VAL A 59 -0.28 -10.50 17.49
N ASN A 60 -0.04 -11.66 18.10
CA ASN A 60 -0.82 -12.86 17.81
C ASN A 60 -2.24 -12.72 18.37
N MET A 61 -3.24 -12.70 17.49
CA MET A 61 -4.67 -12.69 17.85
C MET A 61 -5.51 -13.27 16.71
N SER A 62 -6.69 -13.80 17.03
CA SER A 62 -7.66 -14.24 16.02
C SER A 62 -8.33 -13.06 15.33
N PHE A 63 -8.86 -13.28 14.13
CA PHE A 63 -9.65 -12.26 13.42
C PHE A 63 -10.86 -11.80 14.25
N GLU A 64 -11.52 -12.70 14.99
CA GLU A 64 -12.64 -12.34 15.87
C GLU A 64 -12.21 -11.42 17.02
N LYS A 65 -11.05 -11.65 17.64
CA LYS A 65 -10.52 -10.73 18.67
C LYS A 65 -10.18 -9.36 18.08
N LEU A 66 -9.65 -9.33 16.86
CA LEU A 66 -9.44 -8.06 16.16
C LEU A 66 -10.76 -7.35 15.91
N LYS A 67 -11.81 -8.08 15.49
CA LYS A 67 -13.15 -7.52 15.28
C LYS A 67 -13.72 -6.92 16.56
N GLU A 68 -13.61 -7.60 17.68
CA GLU A 68 -13.99 -7.11 19.01
C GLU A 68 -13.20 -5.85 19.40
N LEU A 69 -11.89 -5.86 19.19
CA LEU A 69 -11.02 -4.70 19.43
C LEU A 69 -11.51 -3.50 18.61
N VAL A 70 -11.61 -3.63 17.28
CA VAL A 70 -12.08 -2.55 16.40
C VAL A 70 -13.47 -2.07 16.80
N GLN A 71 -14.41 -2.98 17.10
CA GLN A 71 -15.76 -2.63 17.53
C GLN A 71 -15.76 -1.80 18.82
N SER A 72 -14.85 -2.07 19.77
CA SER A 72 -14.79 -1.33 21.04
C SER A 72 -14.45 0.16 20.89
N HIS A 73 -13.88 0.57 19.75
CA HIS A 73 -13.58 1.98 19.44
C HIS A 73 -14.78 2.76 18.88
N PHE A 74 -15.90 2.09 18.58
CA PHE A 74 -17.06 2.72 17.95
C PHE A 74 -18.35 2.44 18.72
N ASP A 75 -19.16 3.48 18.89
CA ASP A 75 -20.47 3.44 19.57
C ASP A 75 -21.62 2.92 18.68
N PHE A 76 -21.29 2.46 17.46
CA PHE A 76 -22.22 1.88 16.49
C PHE A 76 -21.70 0.52 16.01
N GLN A 77 -22.60 -0.34 15.57
CA GLN A 77 -22.26 -1.67 15.07
C GLN A 77 -21.45 -1.57 13.76
N ILE A 78 -20.22 -2.06 13.75
CA ILE A 78 -19.39 -2.13 12.55
C ILE A 78 -19.71 -3.39 11.73
N SER A 79 -19.38 -3.36 10.44
CA SER A 79 -19.36 -4.52 9.54
C SER A 79 -17.92 -4.87 9.17
N LEU A 80 -17.46 -6.00 9.72
CA LEU A 80 -16.11 -6.53 9.54
C LEU A 80 -16.18 -8.05 9.46
N GLU A 81 -16.85 -8.54 8.42
CA GLU A 81 -17.13 -9.97 8.23
C GLU A 81 -15.99 -10.74 7.53
N ALA A 82 -15.03 -10.03 6.93
CA ALA A 82 -13.89 -10.63 6.26
C ALA A 82 -12.64 -9.75 6.36
N PRO A 83 -11.42 -10.33 6.39
CA PRO A 83 -10.17 -9.58 6.53
C PRO A 83 -10.00 -8.48 5.48
N TYR A 84 -10.42 -8.70 4.23
CA TYR A 84 -10.31 -7.70 3.17
C TYR A 84 -11.05 -6.38 3.50
N LYS A 85 -12.07 -6.40 4.35
CA LYS A 85 -12.78 -5.19 4.77
C LYS A 85 -11.91 -4.26 5.62
N LEU A 86 -10.81 -4.76 6.21
CA LEU A 86 -9.86 -3.98 6.99
C LEU A 86 -9.20 -2.84 6.20
N CYS A 87 -9.11 -2.92 4.87
CA CYS A 87 -8.63 -1.81 4.04
C CYS A 87 -9.43 -0.53 4.30
N ASP A 88 -10.75 -0.64 4.44
CA ASP A 88 -11.60 0.51 4.75
C ASP A 88 -11.35 1.08 6.15
N PHE A 89 -10.83 0.28 7.09
CA PHE A 89 -10.53 0.72 8.46
C PHE A 89 -9.11 1.26 8.64
N ARG A 90 -8.21 1.08 7.65
CA ARG A 90 -6.82 1.60 7.68
C ARG A 90 -6.72 3.07 8.05
N PRO A 91 -7.60 3.97 7.57
CA PRO A 91 -7.53 5.38 7.95
C PRO A 91 -7.74 5.65 9.44
N ALA A 92 -8.32 4.70 10.17
CA ALA A 92 -8.56 4.77 11.61
C ALA A 92 -7.50 4.01 12.43
N TYR A 93 -6.47 3.42 11.83
CA TYR A 93 -5.49 2.61 12.56
C TYR A 93 -4.71 3.38 13.61
N GLY A 94 -4.41 4.66 13.38
CA GLY A 94 -3.80 5.52 14.41
C GLY A 94 -4.69 5.77 15.64
N ASP A 95 -6.01 5.62 15.49
CA ASP A 95 -6.98 5.74 16.61
C ASP A 95 -7.26 4.37 17.24
N ILE A 96 -7.51 3.34 16.43
CA ILE A 96 -7.78 1.96 16.87
C ILE A 96 -6.58 1.34 17.58
N PHE A 97 -5.37 1.55 17.09
CA PHE A 97 -4.16 0.95 17.64
C PHE A 97 -3.29 1.95 18.40
N LYS A 98 -3.90 3.02 18.91
CA LYS A 98 -3.20 4.10 19.60
C LYS A 98 -2.26 3.59 20.69
N ASP A 99 -2.70 2.66 21.52
CA ASP A 99 -1.89 2.09 22.62
C ASP A 99 -0.62 1.38 22.14
N TYR A 100 -0.56 0.97 20.88
CA TYR A 100 0.62 0.35 20.28
C TYR A 100 1.51 1.35 19.54
N ALA A 101 0.95 2.49 19.12
CA ALA A 101 1.59 3.45 18.23
C ALA A 101 1.91 4.80 18.89
N GLU A 102 1.45 5.10 20.10
CA GLU A 102 1.53 6.43 20.72
C GLU A 102 2.95 6.99 20.87
N LYS A 103 3.96 6.12 20.99
CA LYS A 103 5.36 6.53 21.13
C LYS A 103 6.03 6.98 19.82
N TYR A 104 5.38 6.77 18.67
CA TYR A 104 5.95 7.07 17.37
C TYR A 104 5.54 8.46 16.88
N ASP A 105 6.42 9.13 16.15
CA ASP A 105 6.10 10.41 15.49
C ASP A 105 5.13 10.22 14.32
N PHE A 106 5.21 9.07 13.65
CA PHE A 106 4.39 8.68 12.50
C PHE A 106 3.90 7.24 12.62
N TRP A 107 2.66 7.01 12.18
CA TRP A 107 2.12 5.68 11.94
C TRP A 107 1.79 5.51 10.45
N GLY A 108 1.65 4.28 9.98
CA GLY A 108 1.27 4.00 8.60
C GLY A 108 0.57 2.68 8.44
N HIS A 109 0.25 2.34 7.20
CA HIS A 109 -0.25 1.02 6.83
C HIS A 109 0.37 0.54 5.53
N CYS A 110 0.35 -0.76 5.29
CA CYS A 110 0.76 -1.34 4.02
C CYS A 110 -0.14 -2.50 3.57
N ASP A 111 -0.01 -2.86 2.30
CA ASP A 111 -0.40 -4.18 1.78
C ASP A 111 0.71 -5.21 2.05
N PHE A 112 0.38 -6.49 1.83
CA PHE A 112 1.27 -7.64 2.05
C PHE A 112 1.78 -8.26 0.74
N ASP A 113 1.36 -7.73 -0.41
CA ASP A 113 1.81 -8.09 -1.76
C ASP A 113 2.76 -7.03 -2.33
N MET A 114 3.78 -6.74 -1.53
CA MET A 114 4.74 -5.68 -1.77
C MET A 114 6.18 -6.15 -1.53
N ILE A 115 7.13 -5.47 -2.16
CA ILE A 115 8.54 -5.50 -1.78
C ILE A 115 9.01 -4.05 -1.63
N PHE A 116 9.60 -3.73 -0.49
CA PHE A 116 10.07 -2.38 -0.16
C PHE A 116 11.53 -2.18 -0.56
N GLY A 117 11.84 -1.03 -1.15
CA GLY A 117 13.21 -0.54 -1.28
C GLY A 117 13.66 0.16 0.00
N ASN A 118 14.63 1.07 -0.12
CA ASN A 118 15.08 1.90 0.99
C ASN A 118 14.06 3.02 1.28
N LEU A 119 13.11 2.76 2.16
CA LEU A 119 12.01 3.66 2.47
C LEU A 119 12.48 5.00 3.05
N ARG A 120 13.62 5.06 3.77
CA ARG A 120 14.13 6.33 4.34
C ARG A 120 14.61 7.34 3.31
N LYS A 121 14.97 6.91 2.09
CA LYS A 121 15.18 7.85 0.97
C LYS A 121 13.89 8.60 0.60
N PHE A 122 12.75 7.92 0.76
CA PHE A 122 11.44 8.42 0.37
C PHE A 122 10.68 9.08 1.52
N PHE A 123 10.80 8.56 2.74
CA PHE A 123 10.30 9.11 4.01
C PHE A 123 11.42 9.83 4.76
N ASN A 124 12.01 10.83 4.09
CA ASN A 124 13.08 11.62 4.67
C ASN A 124 12.53 12.72 5.59
N GLU A 125 13.41 13.24 6.45
CA GLU A 125 13.05 14.21 7.50
C GLU A 125 12.44 15.49 6.94
N ASP A 126 12.79 15.91 5.73
CA ASP A 126 12.22 17.12 5.11
C ASP A 126 10.75 16.92 4.73
N LYS A 127 10.41 15.74 4.22
CA LYS A 127 9.01 15.40 3.94
C LYS A 127 8.24 15.16 5.23
N LEU A 128 8.82 14.45 6.20
CA LEU A 128 8.18 14.19 7.50
C LEU A 128 7.94 15.48 8.29
N GLU A 129 8.78 16.51 8.12
CA GLU A 129 8.51 17.82 8.75
C GLU A 129 7.36 18.55 8.04
N LYS A 130 7.31 18.50 6.71
CA LYS A 130 6.39 19.31 5.90
C LYS A 130 4.98 18.72 5.76
N TYR A 131 4.83 17.40 5.81
CA TYR A 131 3.59 16.73 5.44
C TYR A 131 2.99 15.92 6.59
N ASP A 132 1.67 15.95 6.72
CA ASP A 132 0.92 15.17 7.71
C ASP A 132 0.51 13.80 7.17
N ARG A 133 0.54 13.62 5.85
CA ARG A 133 0.44 12.33 5.18
C ARG A 133 1.41 12.25 4.02
N ILE A 134 2.09 11.11 3.87
CA ILE A 134 2.92 10.80 2.71
C ILE A 134 2.27 9.63 1.97
N TYR A 135 2.12 9.81 0.66
CA TYR A 135 1.36 8.96 -0.26
C TYR A 135 -0.16 9.01 -0.03
N TYR A 136 -0.92 8.75 -1.10
CA TYR A 136 -2.38 8.77 -1.08
C TYR A 136 -3.01 7.41 -1.39
N GLN A 137 -2.19 6.46 -1.81
CA GLN A 137 -2.60 5.11 -2.19
C GLN A 137 -2.81 4.25 -0.94
N GLY A 138 -3.71 3.27 -1.05
CA GLY A 138 -4.04 2.33 0.03
C GLY A 138 -2.98 1.26 0.28
N HIS A 139 -2.09 1.00 -0.69
CA HIS A 139 -1.04 0.00 -0.53
C HIS A 139 0.12 0.45 0.39
N LEU A 140 0.41 1.74 0.49
CA LEU A 140 1.34 2.28 1.51
C LEU A 140 1.06 3.77 1.72
N SER A 141 0.72 4.15 2.94
CA SER A 141 0.63 5.53 3.38
C SER A 141 1.14 5.67 4.81
N ILE A 142 1.81 6.79 5.10
CA ILE A 142 2.19 7.15 6.47
C ILE A 142 1.58 8.50 6.86
N TYR A 143 1.31 8.67 8.15
CA TYR A 143 0.51 9.71 8.76
C TYR A 143 1.22 10.24 10.00
N ARG A 144 1.21 11.55 10.20
CA ARG A 144 1.70 12.15 11.45
C ARG A 144 0.84 11.65 12.60
N ASN A 145 1.50 11.18 13.66
CA ASN A 145 0.82 10.61 14.81
C ASN A 145 0.39 11.68 15.81
N ILE A 146 -0.59 12.49 15.40
CA ILE A 146 -1.25 13.47 16.28
C ILE A 146 -2.75 13.24 16.23
N GLU A 147 -3.44 13.57 17.32
CA GLU A 147 -4.88 13.31 17.48
C GLU A 147 -5.71 13.82 16.29
N LYS A 148 -5.41 15.03 15.81
CA LYS A 148 -6.07 15.63 14.63
C LYS A 148 -6.01 14.72 13.40
N ILE A 149 -4.86 14.10 13.14
CA ILE A 149 -4.64 13.26 11.95
C ILE A 149 -5.19 11.86 12.17
N CYS A 150 -4.99 11.28 13.35
CA CYS A 150 -5.54 9.97 13.70
C CYS A 150 -7.08 9.94 13.62
N LYS A 151 -7.75 11.06 13.89
CA LYS A 151 -9.23 11.17 13.81
C LYS A 151 -9.73 11.81 12.52
N LEU A 152 -8.85 12.16 11.56
CA LEU A 152 -9.24 12.89 10.35
C LEU A 152 -10.24 12.12 9.47
N TYR A 153 -10.21 10.78 9.54
CA TYR A 153 -11.16 9.92 8.83
C TYR A 153 -12.63 10.19 9.20
N GLN A 154 -12.88 10.83 10.36
CA GLN A 154 -14.22 11.18 10.83
C GLN A 154 -14.80 12.44 10.17
N SER A 155 -14.00 13.17 9.36
CA SER A 155 -14.44 14.39 8.67
C SER A 155 -15.67 14.14 7.80
N ASP A 156 -16.62 15.08 7.85
CA ASP A 156 -17.82 15.12 7.01
C ASP A 156 -17.58 15.79 5.65
N LYS A 157 -16.38 16.34 5.42
CA LYS A 157 -16.03 17.00 4.15
C LYS A 157 -15.73 15.99 3.05
N GLY A 158 -15.48 14.72 3.39
CA GLY A 158 -15.20 13.64 2.44
C GLY A 158 -16.38 13.30 1.52
N PRO A 159 -16.14 12.62 0.39
CA PRO A 159 -17.21 12.07 -0.45
C PRO A 159 -17.90 10.84 0.17
N GLN A 160 -17.30 10.26 1.20
CA GLN A 160 -17.78 9.09 1.93
C GLN A 160 -17.76 9.43 3.42
N TYR A 161 -18.84 9.11 4.14
CA TYR A 161 -18.89 9.27 5.60
C TYR A 161 -18.45 7.99 6.28
N TYR A 162 -17.54 8.08 7.26
CA TYR A 162 -16.90 6.90 7.85
C TYR A 162 -17.89 5.92 8.50
N LYS A 163 -18.99 6.40 9.11
CA LYS A 163 -20.00 5.50 9.70
C LYS A 163 -20.68 4.65 8.62
N ASP A 164 -20.99 5.22 7.46
CA ASP A 164 -21.56 4.47 6.33
C ASP A 164 -20.56 3.43 5.82
N VAL A 165 -19.27 3.81 5.73
CA VAL A 165 -18.19 2.91 5.31
C VAL A 165 -18.00 1.78 6.32
N PHE A 166 -18.04 2.07 7.62
CA PHE A 166 -17.76 1.10 8.67
C PHE A 166 -18.96 0.20 8.98
N THR A 167 -20.19 0.57 8.59
CA THR A 167 -21.41 -0.23 8.79
C THR A 167 -21.80 -1.08 7.59
N THR A 168 -21.25 -0.82 6.40
CA THR A 168 -21.51 -1.63 5.20
C THR A 168 -20.54 -2.81 5.08
N SER A 169 -21.02 -3.95 4.59
CA SER A 169 -20.18 -5.12 4.29
C SER A 169 -19.43 -5.01 2.95
N ILE A 170 -19.70 -3.97 2.16
CA ILE A 170 -19.07 -3.73 0.88
C ILE A 170 -17.80 -2.91 1.06
N SER A 171 -16.69 -3.37 0.47
CA SER A 171 -15.47 -2.56 0.38
C SER A 171 -15.73 -1.23 -0.34
N CYS A 172 -15.46 -0.14 0.38
CA CYS A 172 -15.63 1.24 -0.04
C CYS A 172 -14.35 1.84 -0.63
N VAL A 173 -13.21 1.13 -0.52
CA VAL A 173 -11.86 1.61 -0.85
C VAL A 173 -11.58 2.96 -0.17
N PHE A 174 -11.89 3.03 1.13
CA PHE A 174 -11.85 4.28 1.88
C PHE A 174 -10.42 4.80 2.11
N ASP A 175 -9.45 3.92 2.19
CA ASP A 175 -8.02 4.22 2.27
C ASP A 175 -7.44 4.90 1.02
N GLU A 176 -8.12 4.75 -0.12
CA GLU A 176 -7.66 5.15 -1.45
C GLU A 176 -8.03 6.60 -1.85
N VAL A 177 -7.71 6.92 -3.12
CA VAL A 177 -7.99 8.17 -3.85
C VAL A 177 -9.45 8.65 -3.75
N ASP A 178 -10.42 7.74 -3.71
CA ASP A 178 -11.84 8.08 -3.67
C ASP A 178 -12.38 8.24 -2.23
N GLY A 179 -11.57 7.96 -1.20
CA GLY A 179 -11.96 8.02 0.20
C GLY A 179 -11.21 9.09 0.97
N MET A 180 -10.02 8.75 1.49
CA MET A 180 -9.25 9.62 2.36
C MET A 180 -8.60 10.80 1.64
N TYR A 181 -8.14 10.65 0.39
CA TYR A 181 -7.44 11.73 -0.29
C TYR A 181 -8.24 13.05 -0.36
N PRO A 182 -9.52 13.07 -0.78
CA PRO A 182 -10.32 14.29 -0.79
C PRO A 182 -10.56 14.89 0.59
N ILE A 183 -10.57 14.09 1.66
CA ILE A 183 -10.68 14.58 3.04
C ILE A 183 -9.46 15.46 3.36
N PHE A 184 -8.24 14.96 3.11
CA PHE A 184 -7.01 15.73 3.33
C PHE A 184 -7.02 17.06 2.57
N VAL A 185 -7.42 17.04 1.30
CA VAL A 185 -7.49 18.25 0.47
C VAL A 185 -8.50 19.26 1.03
N LYS A 186 -9.73 18.82 1.36
CA LYS A 186 -10.80 19.72 1.82
C LYS A 186 -10.60 20.21 3.27
N GLU A 187 -9.86 19.47 4.08
CA GLU A 187 -9.43 19.87 5.42
C GLU A 187 -8.17 20.76 5.40
N ASN A 188 -7.62 21.05 4.22
CA ASN A 188 -6.36 21.78 4.05
C ASN A 188 -5.19 21.17 4.86
N VAL A 189 -5.14 19.83 4.92
CA VAL A 189 -4.08 19.09 5.61
C VAL A 189 -2.96 18.78 4.62
N PRO A 190 -1.69 19.14 4.91
CA PRO A 190 -0.55 18.88 4.06
C PRO A 190 -0.38 17.39 3.70
N ILE A 191 -0.41 17.07 2.41
CA ILE A 191 -0.18 15.73 1.87
C ILE A 191 0.90 15.74 0.80
N TYR A 192 1.83 14.78 0.87
CA TYR A 192 2.77 14.49 -0.21
C TYR A 192 2.17 13.46 -1.15
N SER A 193 1.74 13.91 -2.33
CA SER A 193 0.97 13.12 -3.29
C SER A 193 1.76 12.69 -4.53
N GLU A 194 3.08 12.61 -4.45
CA GLU A 194 3.87 12.06 -5.56
C GLU A 194 3.82 10.53 -5.52
N VAL A 195 3.78 9.90 -6.69
CA VAL A 195 3.80 8.44 -6.82
C VAL A 195 5.23 7.98 -7.00
N GLN A 196 5.78 7.31 -6.00
CA GLN A 196 7.17 6.85 -6.01
C GLN A 196 7.26 5.32 -5.89
N CYS A 197 6.27 4.61 -6.45
CA CYS A 197 6.18 3.16 -6.44
C CYS A 197 6.08 2.59 -7.86
N ILE A 198 6.33 1.29 -7.97
CA ILE A 198 5.98 0.49 -9.14
C ILE A 198 4.68 -0.24 -8.80
N ASP A 199 3.56 0.16 -9.38
CA ASP A 199 2.31 -0.60 -9.26
C ASP A 199 2.13 -1.52 -10.47
N VAL A 200 2.18 -2.83 -10.26
CA VAL A 200 2.12 -3.83 -11.33
C VAL A 200 0.67 -4.17 -11.65
N TYR A 201 0.31 -4.05 -12.92
CA TYR A 201 -1.03 -4.38 -13.36
C TYR A 201 -1.36 -5.86 -13.15
N PRO A 202 -2.43 -6.20 -12.40
CA PRO A 202 -2.70 -7.57 -11.95
C PRO A 202 -3.04 -8.54 -13.09
N TYR A 203 -3.74 -8.06 -14.13
CA TYR A 203 -4.39 -8.90 -15.13
C TYR A 203 -3.64 -9.00 -16.47
N LEU A 204 -2.40 -8.51 -16.53
CA LEU A 204 -1.51 -8.73 -17.67
C LEU A 204 -0.47 -9.78 -17.30
N ASP A 205 -0.11 -10.63 -18.24
CA ASP A 205 0.93 -11.64 -18.04
C ASP A 205 2.32 -10.98 -17.91
N VAL A 206 2.47 -9.76 -18.43
CA VAL A 206 3.70 -8.95 -18.34
C VAL A 206 3.73 -8.08 -17.08
N MET A 207 4.93 -7.77 -16.60
CA MET A 207 5.13 -6.80 -15.52
C MET A 207 4.95 -5.37 -16.06
N PHE A 208 3.72 -4.88 -16.04
CA PHE A 208 3.32 -3.57 -16.59
C PHE A 208 3.07 -2.58 -15.46
N HIS A 209 3.73 -1.42 -15.46
CA HIS A 209 3.48 -0.38 -14.48
C HIS A 209 2.17 0.33 -14.83
N THR A 210 1.11 0.11 -14.04
CA THR A 210 -0.20 0.68 -14.30
C THR A 210 -0.26 2.18 -14.05
N ARG A 211 -1.23 2.85 -14.67
CA ARG A 211 -1.49 4.28 -14.48
C ARG A 211 -2.58 4.55 -13.44
N ARG A 212 -3.15 3.51 -12.81
CA ARG A 212 -4.26 3.64 -11.84
C ARG A 212 -3.92 4.58 -10.71
N GLU A 213 -2.73 4.39 -10.15
CA GLU A 213 -2.26 5.13 -9.01
C GLU A 213 -1.85 6.57 -9.33
N PHE A 214 -2.00 7.02 -10.56
CA PHE A 214 -1.57 8.35 -11.03
C PHE A 214 -2.73 9.29 -11.36
N ALA A 215 -3.96 8.92 -10.98
CA ALA A 215 -5.14 9.74 -11.24
C ALA A 215 -5.03 11.18 -10.69
N ILE A 216 -4.26 11.37 -9.62
CA ILE A 216 -4.02 12.67 -8.98
C ILE A 216 -2.67 13.26 -9.40
N SER A 217 -1.62 12.45 -9.45
CA SER A 217 -0.28 12.93 -9.78
C SER A 217 -0.19 13.42 -11.23
N LYS A 218 0.58 14.47 -11.47
CA LYS A 218 0.81 14.98 -12.83
C LYS A 218 1.84 14.16 -13.64
N GLN A 219 2.44 13.13 -13.04
CA GLN A 219 3.55 12.38 -13.62
C GLN A 219 3.17 10.94 -13.91
N PHE A 220 2.59 10.65 -15.08
CA PHE A 220 2.25 9.27 -15.43
C PHE A 220 3.50 8.38 -15.57
N PRO A 221 3.42 7.11 -15.16
CA PRO A 221 4.53 6.19 -15.28
C PRO A 221 4.77 5.89 -16.76
N VAL A 222 6.03 5.88 -17.14
CA VAL A 222 6.45 5.51 -18.50
C VAL A 222 6.86 4.05 -18.51
N ASN A 223 6.16 3.26 -19.32
CA ASN A 223 6.55 1.91 -19.69
C ASN A 223 7.37 1.96 -20.99
N TYR A 224 8.44 1.16 -21.07
CA TYR A 224 9.40 1.14 -22.19
C TYR A 224 9.42 -0.19 -22.95
N SER A 225 9.88 -0.16 -24.22
CA SER A 225 10.00 -1.32 -25.15
C SER A 225 10.62 -2.53 -24.51
N LYS A 226 11.69 -2.25 -23.79
CA LYS A 226 12.45 -3.20 -23.02
C LYS A 226 12.56 -2.63 -21.63
N GLN A 227 11.90 -3.28 -20.68
CA GLN A 227 12.02 -2.93 -19.26
C GLN A 227 11.94 -4.19 -18.39
N VAL A 228 12.43 -4.08 -17.16
CA VAL A 228 12.25 -5.08 -16.12
C VAL A 228 12.30 -4.40 -14.76
N PHE A 229 11.55 -4.95 -13.80
CA PHE A 229 11.59 -4.52 -12.41
C PHE A 229 12.42 -5.50 -11.59
N GLY A 230 13.05 -5.05 -10.52
CA GLY A 230 13.85 -5.91 -9.68
C GLY A 230 14.18 -5.29 -8.33
N TYR A 231 14.73 -6.13 -7.48
CA TYR A 231 15.27 -5.78 -6.19
C TYR A 231 16.78 -6.03 -6.22
N GLU A 232 17.56 -5.02 -5.85
CA GLU A 232 19.02 -5.08 -5.82
C GLU A 232 19.54 -4.29 -4.62
N ASP A 233 20.34 -4.93 -3.76
CA ASP A 233 21.05 -4.31 -2.64
C ASP A 233 20.18 -3.39 -1.76
N GLY A 234 18.96 -3.83 -1.44
CA GLY A 234 18.01 -3.07 -0.61
C GLY A 234 17.18 -2.02 -1.35
N GLY A 235 17.35 -1.89 -2.67
CA GLY A 235 16.59 -0.97 -3.51
C GLY A 235 15.63 -1.69 -4.44
N VAL A 236 14.52 -1.03 -4.78
CA VAL A 236 13.60 -1.45 -5.84
C VAL A 236 13.85 -0.59 -7.07
N TYR A 237 14.01 -1.23 -8.23
CA TYR A 237 14.40 -0.56 -9.45
C TYR A 237 13.59 -0.98 -10.67
N LYS A 238 13.53 -0.08 -11.63
CA LYS A 238 13.15 -0.33 -13.02
C LYS A 238 14.36 -0.10 -13.91
N TRP A 239 14.78 -1.11 -14.63
CA TRP A 239 15.72 -0.98 -15.74
C TRP A 239 14.96 -0.86 -17.04
N PHE A 240 15.38 0.02 -17.93
CA PHE A 240 14.74 0.20 -19.23
C PHE A 240 15.73 0.65 -20.31
N MET A 241 15.43 0.30 -21.56
CA MET A 241 16.18 0.79 -22.72
C MET A 241 15.62 2.13 -23.20
N LYS A 242 16.47 3.14 -23.29
CA LYS A 242 16.16 4.46 -23.85
C LYS A 242 17.30 4.90 -24.76
N ASP A 243 16.97 5.22 -26.01
CA ASP A 243 17.92 5.72 -27.01
C ASP A 243 19.19 4.85 -27.18
N GLY A 244 19.03 3.53 -27.08
CA GLY A 244 20.13 2.56 -27.21
C GLY A 244 20.94 2.32 -25.93
N THR A 245 20.64 3.04 -24.84
CA THR A 245 21.30 2.92 -23.54
C THR A 245 20.39 2.25 -22.50
N VAL A 246 21.01 1.59 -21.53
CA VAL A 246 20.32 1.04 -20.36
C VAL A 246 20.27 2.11 -19.29
N GLU A 247 19.06 2.47 -18.87
CA GLU A 247 18.79 3.39 -17.78
C GLU A 247 18.22 2.64 -16.58
N LYS A 248 18.39 3.21 -15.39
CA LYS A 248 17.95 2.63 -14.10
C LYS A 248 17.27 3.70 -13.25
N GLU A 249 16.09 3.40 -12.74
CA GLU A 249 15.28 4.30 -11.90
C GLU A 249 14.90 3.60 -10.59
N GLU A 250 15.03 4.30 -9.45
CA GLU A 250 14.77 3.78 -8.10
C GLU A 250 13.36 4.16 -7.61
N PHE A 251 12.72 3.23 -6.90
CA PHE A 251 11.37 3.37 -6.35
C PHE A 251 11.33 2.96 -4.87
N ALA A 252 10.35 3.48 -4.13
CA ALA A 252 10.14 3.19 -2.72
C ALA A 252 9.72 1.73 -2.49
N TYR A 253 8.93 1.18 -3.41
CA TYR A 253 8.45 -0.19 -3.36
C TYR A 253 7.88 -0.60 -4.72
N ILE A 254 7.68 -1.91 -4.87
CA ILE A 254 6.87 -2.52 -5.91
C ILE A 254 5.66 -3.19 -5.27
N HIS A 255 4.47 -2.89 -5.78
CA HIS A 255 3.21 -3.49 -5.41
C HIS A 255 2.73 -4.36 -6.57
N PHE A 256 2.31 -5.59 -6.29
CA PHE A 256 1.97 -6.58 -7.32
C PHE A 256 0.68 -7.30 -7.00
N SER A 257 -0.37 -6.51 -6.72
CA SER A 257 -1.71 -6.97 -6.41
C SER A 257 -2.12 -8.22 -7.19
N HIS A 258 -2.64 -9.23 -6.49
CA HIS A 258 -3.10 -10.52 -7.03
C HIS A 258 -2.04 -11.44 -7.67
N LYS A 259 -0.84 -10.97 -7.97
CA LYS A 259 0.25 -11.83 -8.41
C LYS A 259 0.89 -12.45 -7.18
N ILE A 260 1.19 -13.74 -7.23
CA ILE A 260 1.88 -14.46 -6.16
C ILE A 260 3.13 -15.06 -6.77
N PHE A 261 4.26 -14.81 -6.13
CA PHE A 261 5.54 -15.36 -6.54
C PHE A 261 5.95 -16.49 -5.59
N ASP A 262 6.58 -17.54 -6.14
CA ASP A 262 7.30 -18.48 -5.28
C ASP A 262 8.52 -17.76 -4.69
N ALA A 263 8.81 -17.98 -3.41
CA ALA A 263 9.98 -17.42 -2.76
C ALA A 263 11.26 -17.89 -3.46
N ILE A 264 12.26 -17.02 -3.48
CA ILE A 264 13.55 -17.28 -4.11
C ILE A 264 14.68 -17.09 -3.09
N ASP A 265 15.69 -17.95 -3.17
CA ASP A 265 16.90 -17.81 -2.37
C ASP A 265 17.97 -17.01 -3.14
N ALA A 266 17.73 -15.71 -3.27
CA ALA A 266 18.66 -14.77 -3.89
C ALA A 266 18.54 -13.39 -3.24
N ASP A 267 19.68 -12.72 -3.00
CA ASP A 267 19.69 -11.36 -2.45
C ASP A 267 19.17 -10.34 -3.47
N ASN A 268 19.51 -10.54 -4.74
CA ASN A 268 19.15 -9.70 -5.86
C ASN A 268 18.34 -10.50 -6.89
N TYR A 269 17.23 -9.95 -7.38
CA TYR A 269 16.31 -10.67 -8.27
C TYR A 269 15.49 -9.74 -9.16
N PHE A 270 15.04 -10.27 -10.30
CA PHE A 270 14.14 -9.58 -11.22
C PHE A 270 12.74 -10.20 -11.19
N PHE A 271 11.73 -9.35 -11.35
CA PHE A 271 10.34 -9.75 -11.55
C PHE A 271 10.08 -10.01 -13.03
N THR A 272 9.65 -11.23 -13.36
CA THR A 272 9.27 -11.62 -14.73
C THR A 272 7.85 -12.17 -14.80
N SER A 273 7.31 -12.30 -16.02
CA SER A 273 6.03 -12.97 -16.26
C SER A 273 5.99 -14.41 -15.74
N ASN A 274 7.15 -15.07 -15.62
CA ASN A 274 7.27 -16.48 -15.26
C ASN A 274 7.69 -16.68 -13.79
N GLY A 275 7.81 -15.59 -13.01
CA GLY A 275 8.28 -15.65 -11.63
C GLY A 275 9.48 -14.76 -11.36
N LEU A 276 10.09 -14.96 -10.19
CA LEU A 276 11.33 -14.28 -9.80
C LEU A 276 12.53 -15.03 -10.37
N ILE A 277 13.52 -14.29 -10.84
CA ILE A 277 14.80 -14.87 -11.31
C ILE A 277 15.98 -14.21 -10.61
N PRO A 278 17.03 -14.96 -10.21
CA PRO A 278 18.19 -14.37 -9.56
C PRO A 278 18.93 -13.40 -10.49
N ALA A 279 19.43 -12.29 -9.95
CA ALA A 279 20.29 -11.36 -10.66
C ALA A 279 21.76 -11.80 -10.57
N THR A 280 22.09 -12.97 -11.13
CA THR A 280 23.41 -13.63 -10.97
C THR A 280 24.42 -13.33 -12.08
N GLY A 281 24.15 -12.37 -12.98
CA GLY A 281 25.05 -12.04 -14.10
C GLY A 281 24.92 -10.60 -14.59
N LYS A 282 25.74 -10.24 -15.59
CA LYS A 282 25.72 -8.90 -16.23
C LYS A 282 24.51 -8.66 -17.13
N THR A 283 23.71 -9.69 -17.41
CA THR A 283 22.63 -9.61 -18.39
C THR A 283 21.32 -9.25 -17.71
N ILE A 284 20.74 -8.12 -18.11
CA ILE A 284 19.42 -7.68 -17.66
C ILE A 284 18.34 -8.41 -18.46
N PRO A 285 17.40 -9.13 -17.82
CA PRO A 285 16.38 -9.94 -18.47
C PRO A 285 15.20 -9.05 -18.92
N PHE A 286 15.45 -8.18 -19.90
CA PHE A 286 14.43 -7.28 -20.42
C PHE A 286 13.20 -8.03 -20.92
N GLN A 287 12.02 -7.58 -20.49
CA GLN A 287 10.75 -8.01 -21.05
C GLN A 287 10.37 -7.09 -22.21
N ASN A 288 9.90 -7.69 -23.31
CA ASN A 288 9.38 -6.94 -24.45
C ASN A 288 7.91 -6.56 -24.18
N TYR A 289 7.63 -5.27 -23.96
CA TYR A 289 6.25 -4.79 -23.90
C TYR A 289 5.72 -4.49 -25.31
N ARG A 290 4.42 -4.70 -25.54
CA ARG A 290 3.77 -4.29 -26.79
C ARG A 290 2.98 -3.01 -26.52
N LYS A 291 3.68 -1.87 -26.61
CA LYS A 291 3.07 -0.54 -26.47
C LYS A 291 1.80 -0.44 -27.30
N GLY A 292 0.75 0.17 -26.77
CA GLY A 292 -0.56 0.26 -27.42
C GLY A 292 -1.47 -0.94 -27.20
N ILE A 293 -1.01 -2.18 -27.45
CA ILE A 293 -1.84 -3.38 -27.22
C ILE A 293 -2.06 -3.61 -25.72
N ASP A 294 -0.97 -3.59 -24.94
CA ASP A 294 -1.06 -3.81 -23.50
C ASP A 294 -1.78 -2.65 -22.80
N GLU A 295 -1.60 -1.42 -23.29
CA GLU A 295 -2.34 -0.24 -22.83
C GLU A 295 -3.85 -0.35 -23.14
N PHE A 296 -4.22 -0.85 -24.32
CA PHE A 296 -5.62 -1.11 -24.66
C PHE A 296 -6.25 -2.19 -23.77
N ARG A 297 -5.54 -3.31 -23.55
CA ARG A 297 -5.99 -4.39 -22.66
C ARG A 297 -6.18 -3.89 -21.23
N MET A 298 -5.27 -3.06 -20.73
CA MET A 298 -5.39 -2.40 -19.42
C MET A 298 -6.65 -1.54 -19.34
N ASN A 299 -6.84 -0.61 -20.29
CA ASN A 299 -7.99 0.29 -20.32
C ASN A 299 -9.33 -0.47 -20.39
N PHE A 300 -9.40 -1.54 -21.19
CA PHE A 300 -10.59 -2.36 -21.31
C PHE A 300 -10.93 -3.11 -20.01
N ALA A 301 -9.92 -3.68 -19.35
CA ALA A 301 -10.11 -4.37 -18.07
C ALA A 301 -10.47 -3.40 -16.93
N GLU A 302 -9.95 -2.17 -16.94
CA GLU A 302 -10.38 -1.11 -16.01
C GLU A 302 -11.84 -0.71 -16.18
N PHE A 303 -12.28 -0.52 -17.42
CA PHE A 303 -13.67 -0.23 -17.73
C PHE A 303 -14.60 -1.33 -17.16
N ASN A 304 -14.25 -2.59 -17.39
CA ASN A 304 -15.00 -3.74 -16.88
C ASN A 304 -15.02 -3.80 -15.35
N PHE A 305 -13.90 -3.51 -14.68
CA PHE A 305 -13.84 -3.45 -13.22
C PHE A 305 -14.77 -2.38 -12.65
N ARG A 306 -14.72 -1.15 -13.20
CA ARG A 306 -15.60 -0.04 -12.78
C ARG A 306 -17.07 -0.39 -12.99
N LEU A 307 -17.41 -1.04 -14.11
CA LEU A 307 -18.77 -1.50 -14.41
C LEU A 307 -19.26 -2.55 -13.40
N ARG A 308 -18.46 -3.58 -13.11
CA ARG A 308 -18.79 -4.62 -12.12
C ARG A 308 -19.04 -4.04 -10.73
N ARG A 309 -18.23 -3.07 -10.29
CA ARG A 309 -18.43 -2.38 -9.00
C ARG A 309 -19.74 -1.60 -8.97
N LYS A 310 -20.05 -0.83 -10.02
CA LYS A 310 -21.34 -0.11 -10.12
C LYS A 310 -22.51 -1.07 -10.01
N LEU A 311 -22.46 -2.21 -10.70
CA LEU A 311 -23.49 -3.24 -10.65
C LEU A 311 -23.63 -3.86 -9.24
N LYS A 312 -22.52 -4.12 -8.53
CA LYS A 312 -22.55 -4.64 -7.15
C LYS A 312 -23.23 -3.65 -6.19
N LYS A 313 -22.90 -2.35 -6.28
CA LYS A 313 -23.55 -1.29 -5.49
C LYS A 313 -25.05 -1.19 -5.77
N ILE A 314 -25.47 -1.29 -7.04
CA ILE A 314 -26.89 -1.27 -7.43
C ILE A 314 -27.65 -2.49 -6.89
N LYS A 315 -27.07 -3.69 -7.00
CA LYS A 315 -27.69 -4.92 -6.47
C LYS A 315 -27.92 -4.84 -4.96
N GLN A 316 -26.94 -4.32 -4.22
CA GLN A 316 -27.06 -4.16 -2.77
C GLN A 316 -28.15 -3.16 -2.39
N LYS A 317 -28.16 -1.95 -3.00
CA LYS A 317 -29.21 -0.96 -2.75
C LYS A 317 -30.62 -1.53 -3.00
N ARG A 318 -30.76 -2.41 -4.00
CA ARG A 318 -32.02 -3.13 -4.25
C ARG A 318 -32.37 -4.13 -3.15
N LEU A 319 -31.40 -4.89 -2.62
CA LEU A 319 -31.64 -5.80 -1.49
C LEU A 319 -32.05 -5.03 -0.23
N GLU A 320 -31.34 -3.96 0.11
CA GLU A 320 -31.66 -3.11 1.27
C GLU A 320 -33.05 -2.49 1.16
N SER A 321 -33.43 -2.00 -0.04
CA SER A 321 -34.78 -1.48 -0.29
C SER A 321 -35.90 -2.53 -0.21
N ARG A 322 -35.56 -3.81 -0.36
CA ARG A 322 -36.51 -4.93 -0.24
C ARG A 322 -36.64 -5.43 1.19
N ASN A 323 -35.58 -5.35 1.98
CA ASN A 323 -35.61 -5.75 3.39
C ASN A 323 -36.23 -4.66 4.30
N ASN A 324 -36.30 -3.42 3.82
CA ASN A 324 -36.95 -2.29 4.50
C ASN A 324 -38.43 -2.07 4.05
N ARG A 325 -39.02 -3.02 3.32
CA ARG A 325 -40.46 -3.09 3.02
C ARG A 325 -41.03 -4.33 3.66
#